data_AF-A0A1I8MS20-F1
#
_entry.id   AF-A0A1I8MS20-F1
#
_cell.length_a   1.000
_cell.length_b   1.000
_cell.length_c   1.000
_cell.angle_alpha   90.00
_cell.angle_beta   90.00
_cell.angle_gamma   90.00
#
_symmetry.space_group_name_H-M   'P 1'
#
loop_
_entity.id
_entity.type
_entity.pdbx_description
1 polymer ?
#
loop_
_entity_poly.entity_id
_entity_poly.type
_entity_poly.pdbx_seq_one_letter_code
_entity_poly.pdbx_strand_id
1 'polypeptide(L)'
;MCDNQCNLIETFNPEVEYQKFLKRKPIVQTARLYEELKTHEDVNRCPYNFKGYGVETDQNTMYRTYNSEYGYFAPNPYTIPSRYYPLSQKFSNELHRCGMYRNFSLNTHMDRSFY
;
A
#
# COMPACT_ATOMS: atom_id res chain seq x y z
N MET A 1 21.44 -42.55 -8.75
CA MET A 1 21.65 -41.41 -7.83
C MET A 1 20.68 -40.30 -8.22
N CYS A 2 19.39 -40.49 -7.97
CA CYS A 2 18.36 -39.49 -8.27
C CYS A 2 17.40 -39.31 -7.08
N ASP A 3 17.88 -39.60 -5.88
CA ASP A 3 17.02 -39.77 -4.70
C ASP A 3 16.88 -38.49 -3.87
N ASN A 4 17.59 -37.41 -4.25
CA ASN A 4 17.67 -36.19 -3.45
C ASN A 4 16.83 -35.02 -3.97
N GLN A 5 16.20 -35.14 -5.15
CA GLN A 5 15.37 -34.05 -5.72
C GLN A 5 13.87 -34.20 -5.44
N CYS A 6 13.38 -35.38 -5.05
CA CYS A 6 11.96 -35.59 -4.75
C CYS A 6 11.51 -35.09 -3.36
N ASN A 7 12.43 -34.78 -2.44
CA ASN A 7 12.07 -34.32 -1.08
C ASN A 7 11.78 -32.82 -0.98
N LEU A 8 11.97 -32.04 -2.05
CA LEU A 8 11.67 -30.59 -2.06
C LEU A 8 10.21 -30.27 -2.40
N ILE A 9 9.42 -31.26 -2.81
CA ILE A 9 8.02 -31.07 -3.23
C ILE A 9 7.03 -31.46 -2.13
N GLU A 10 7.42 -32.30 -1.17
CA GLU A 10 6.48 -32.84 -0.18
C GLU A 10 6.93 -32.57 1.25
N THR A 11 6.61 -31.38 1.73
CA THR A 11 6.09 -31.21 3.09
C THR A 11 5.57 -29.79 3.18
N PHE A 12 4.30 -29.61 2.78
CA PHE A 12 3.54 -28.44 3.18
C PHE A 12 3.46 -28.46 4.70
N ASN A 13 4.39 -27.78 5.36
CA ASN A 13 4.35 -27.57 6.81
C ASN A 13 3.50 -26.32 7.05
N PRO A 14 2.24 -26.48 7.52
CA PRO A 14 1.28 -25.39 7.64
C PRO A 14 1.75 -24.32 8.63
N GLU A 15 2.52 -24.70 9.66
CA GLU A 15 3.07 -23.75 10.62
C GLU A 15 4.17 -22.90 9.99
N VAL A 16 5.09 -23.51 9.22
CA VAL A 16 6.15 -22.77 8.53
C VAL A 16 5.58 -21.84 7.45
N GLU A 17 4.57 -22.29 6.70
CA GLU A 17 3.88 -21.46 5.72
C GLU A 17 3.05 -20.34 6.36
N TYR A 18 2.41 -20.61 7.50
CA TYR A 18 1.73 -19.58 8.28
C TYR A 18 2.70 -18.53 8.83
N GLN A 19 3.88 -18.95 9.29
CA GLN A 19 4.94 -18.01 9.69
C GLN A 19 5.47 -17.21 8.51
N LYS A 20 5.58 -17.79 7.31
CA LYS A 20 5.88 -17.04 6.08
C LYS A 20 4.79 -16.03 5.74
N PHE A 21 3.52 -16.39 5.94
CA PHE A 21 2.37 -15.49 5.77
C PHE A 21 2.43 -14.29 6.74
N LEU A 22 2.73 -14.54 8.02
CA LEU A 22 2.91 -13.49 9.03
C LEU A 22 4.14 -12.61 8.77
N LYS A 23 5.22 -13.18 8.22
CA LYS A 23 6.45 -12.47 7.83
C LYS A 23 6.36 -11.77 6.48
N ARG A 24 5.23 -11.86 5.75
CA ARG A 24 5.06 -11.11 4.51
C ARG A 24 5.28 -9.64 4.82
N LYS A 25 6.11 -8.98 4.01
CA LYS A 25 6.23 -7.53 4.06
C LYS A 25 4.82 -6.95 3.99
N PRO A 26 4.47 -5.95 4.82
CA PRO A 26 3.15 -5.35 4.77
C PRO A 26 2.85 -4.98 3.32
N ILE A 27 1.60 -5.14 2.88
CA ILE A 27 1.17 -4.68 1.56
C ILE A 27 1.49 -3.18 1.51
N VAL A 28 2.56 -2.85 0.78
CA VAL A 28 2.99 -1.48 0.59
C VAL A 28 2.01 -0.87 -0.39
N GLN A 29 0.96 -0.25 0.14
CA GLN A 29 0.12 0.62 -0.67
C GLN A 29 0.95 1.82 -1.06
N THR A 30 1.11 2.06 -2.36
CA THR A 30 1.85 3.22 -2.88
C THR A 30 1.33 4.54 -2.32
N ALA A 31 0.02 4.66 -2.11
CA ALA A 31 -0.59 5.80 -1.43
C ALA A 31 -0.05 6.03 0.00
N ARG A 32 0.22 4.96 0.76
CA ARG A 32 0.77 5.04 2.12
C ARG A 32 2.25 5.41 2.16
N LEU A 33 3.02 5.03 1.13
CA LEU A 33 4.41 5.50 0.99
C LEU A 33 4.46 7.03 0.96
N TYR A 34 3.49 7.69 0.32
CA TYR A 34 3.43 9.14 0.25
C TYR A 34 2.72 9.81 1.44
N GLU A 35 1.92 9.08 2.24
CA GLU A 35 1.28 9.64 3.45
C GLU A 35 2.28 10.03 4.53
N GLU A 36 3.36 9.26 4.68
CA GLU A 36 4.44 9.55 5.63
C GLU A 36 5.43 10.60 5.09
N LEU A 37 5.43 10.82 3.78
CA LEU A 37 6.28 11.78 3.07
C LEU A 37 5.51 13.09 2.81
N LYS A 38 5.16 13.81 3.88
CA LYS A 38 4.36 15.04 3.79
C LYS A 38 5.10 16.20 3.12
N THR A 39 6.42 16.20 3.12
CA THR A 39 7.27 17.18 2.42
C THR A 39 8.45 16.49 1.72
N HIS A 40 8.96 17.13 0.65
CA HIS A 40 10.21 16.73 -0.02
C HIS A 40 11.38 16.51 0.94
N GLU A 41 11.42 17.28 2.02
CA GLU A 41 12.49 17.26 3.03
C GLU A 41 12.50 15.97 3.86
N ASP A 42 11.35 15.34 4.08
CA ASP A 42 11.27 14.09 4.85
C ASP A 42 11.78 12.89 4.03
N VAL A 43 11.66 12.95 2.70
CA VAL A 43 12.28 12.00 1.76
C VAL A 43 13.80 12.13 1.78
N ASN A 44 14.31 13.38 1.77
CA ASN A 44 15.74 13.66 1.83
C ASN A 44 16.37 13.26 3.17
N ARG A 45 15.59 13.22 4.25
CA ARG A 45 16.09 12.90 5.59
C ARG A 45 16.54 11.44 5.72
N CYS A 46 15.93 10.53 4.94
CA CYS A 46 16.26 9.11 4.93
C CYS A 46 16.33 8.55 3.49
N PRO A 47 17.47 8.70 2.79
CA PRO A 47 17.64 8.15 1.43
C PRO A 47 17.48 6.62 1.33
N TYR A 48 17.47 5.91 2.46
CA TYR A 48 17.31 4.46 2.55
C TYR A 48 15.89 3.99 2.88
N ASN A 49 14.88 4.87 2.93
CA ASN A 49 13.52 4.48 3.32
C ASN A 49 12.79 3.64 2.25
N PHE A 50 13.22 3.73 0.99
CA PHE A 50 12.66 2.97 -0.11
C PHE A 50 13.35 1.61 -0.23
N LYS A 51 12.63 0.54 0.14
CA LYS A 51 13.12 -0.86 0.14
C LYS A 51 12.31 -1.74 -0.81
N GLY A 52 12.92 -2.86 -1.22
CA GLY A 52 12.27 -3.88 -2.05
C GLY A 52 12.36 -3.64 -3.55
N TYR A 53 13.31 -2.83 -3.99
CA TYR A 53 13.61 -2.61 -5.40
C TYR A 53 14.59 -3.67 -5.93
N GLY A 54 14.53 -3.95 -7.23
CA GLY A 54 15.32 -5.02 -7.86
C GLY A 54 16.83 -4.90 -7.59
N VAL A 55 17.36 -3.67 -7.53
CA VAL A 55 18.77 -3.39 -7.23
C VAL A 55 19.26 -3.95 -5.89
N GLU A 56 18.37 -4.13 -4.91
CA GLU A 56 18.73 -4.68 -3.60
C GLU A 56 18.80 -6.21 -3.61
N THR A 57 18.08 -6.86 -4.52
CA THR A 57 17.86 -8.32 -4.53
C THR A 57 18.52 -9.03 -5.69
N ASP A 58 18.86 -8.32 -6.76
CA ASP A 58 19.41 -8.93 -7.97
C ASP A 58 20.79 -9.54 -7.72
N GLN A 59 20.92 -10.83 -8.02
CA GLN A 59 22.15 -11.60 -7.87
C GLN A 59 22.68 -12.06 -9.25
N ASN A 60 21.92 -11.86 -10.32
CA ASN A 60 22.18 -12.52 -11.60
C ASN A 60 22.24 -11.53 -12.77
N THR A 61 23.46 -11.10 -13.09
CA THR A 61 23.73 -10.15 -14.17
C THR A 61 23.51 -10.75 -15.58
N MET A 62 23.53 -12.08 -15.73
CA MET A 62 23.46 -12.76 -17.04
C MET A 62 22.02 -12.91 -17.55
N TYR A 63 21.05 -13.11 -16.66
CA TYR A 63 19.68 -13.44 -17.04
C TYR A 63 18.71 -12.36 -16.59
N ARG A 64 18.64 -11.28 -17.37
CA ARG A 64 17.76 -10.14 -17.11
C ARG A 64 16.78 -9.94 -18.25
N THR A 65 15.49 -9.88 -17.94
CA THR A 65 14.45 -9.60 -18.94
C THR A 65 14.22 -8.09 -19.05
N TYR A 66 13.71 -7.62 -20.18
CA TYR A 66 13.35 -6.20 -20.32
C TYR A 66 12.33 -5.75 -19.25
N ASN A 67 11.35 -6.60 -18.94
CA ASN A 67 10.34 -6.29 -17.92
C ASN A 67 10.92 -6.17 -16.50
N SER A 68 12.05 -6.81 -16.22
CA SER A 68 12.72 -6.71 -14.91
C SER A 68 13.41 -5.37 -14.68
N GLU A 69 13.48 -4.50 -15.69
CA GLU A 69 13.91 -3.11 -15.53
C GLU A 69 12.86 -2.25 -14.81
N TYR A 70 11.58 -2.57 -14.97
CA TYR A 70 10.50 -1.85 -14.29
C TYR A 70 10.57 -2.08 -12.78
N GLY A 71 10.64 -1.01 -11.99
CA GLY A 71 10.77 -1.10 -10.54
C GLY A 71 12.16 -1.58 -10.06
N TYR A 72 13.17 -1.55 -10.92
CA TYR A 72 14.51 -2.00 -10.55
C TYR A 72 15.22 -1.00 -9.61
N PHE A 73 15.08 0.30 -9.85
CA PHE A 73 15.70 1.35 -9.06
C PHE A 73 14.71 2.00 -8.10
N ALA A 74 15.18 2.32 -6.90
CA ALA A 74 14.43 3.10 -5.93
C ALA A 74 14.24 4.55 -6.41
N PRO A 75 13.11 5.20 -6.08
CA PRO A 75 12.90 6.60 -6.41
C PRO A 75 13.89 7.48 -5.63
N ASN A 76 14.33 8.55 -6.28
CA ASN A 76 15.23 9.55 -5.73
C ASN A 76 14.47 10.87 -5.45
N PRO A 77 15.07 11.82 -4.72
CA PRO A 77 14.44 13.11 -4.45
C PRO A 77 14.03 13.91 -5.69
N TYR A 78 14.70 13.71 -6.81
CA TYR A 78 14.41 14.40 -8.08
C TYR A 78 13.25 13.75 -8.85
N THR A 79 12.93 12.49 -8.54
CA THR A 79 11.81 11.74 -9.15
C THR A 79 10.50 11.84 -8.36
N ILE A 80 10.56 12.36 -7.12
CA ILE A 80 9.41 12.48 -6.21
C ILE A 80 8.89 13.93 -6.24
N PRO A 81 7.57 14.16 -6.16
CA PRO A 81 7.02 15.52 -6.09
C PRO A 81 7.55 16.28 -4.86
N SER A 82 7.76 17.59 -5.02
CA SER A 82 8.20 18.47 -3.92
C SER A 82 7.17 18.57 -2.80
N ARG A 83 5.89 18.40 -3.12
CA ARG A 83 4.82 18.39 -2.13
C ARG A 83 3.70 17.47 -2.55
N TYR A 84 3.16 16.73 -1.59
CA TYR A 84 2.02 15.84 -1.76
C TYR A 84 0.91 16.26 -0.80
N TYR A 85 -0.32 16.34 -1.31
CA TYR A 85 -1.50 16.73 -0.55
C TYR A 85 -2.50 15.57 -0.54
N PRO A 86 -2.37 14.60 0.38
CA PRO A 86 -3.32 13.50 0.46
C PRO A 86 -4.69 14.01 0.89
N LEU A 87 -5.74 13.50 0.24
CA LEU A 87 -7.10 13.73 0.68
C LEU A 87 -7.40 12.82 1.88
N SER A 88 -7.68 13.44 3.03
CA SER A 88 -8.07 12.69 4.24
C SER A 88 -9.50 12.18 4.12
N GLN A 89 -9.66 10.86 4.18
CA GLN A 89 -10.98 10.21 4.20
C GLN A 89 -11.56 10.06 5.62
N LYS A 90 -10.95 10.69 6.65
CA LYS A 90 -11.38 10.54 8.05
C LYS A 90 -12.86 10.87 8.26
N PHE A 91 -13.30 12.03 7.76
CA PHE A 91 -14.70 12.47 7.86
C PHE A 91 -15.66 11.46 7.20
N SER A 92 -15.37 11.04 5.96
CA SER A 92 -16.21 10.10 5.23
C SER A 92 -16.25 8.72 5.90
N ASN A 93 -15.14 8.28 6.49
CA ASN A 93 -15.08 7.03 7.24
C ASN A 93 -15.92 7.10 8.52
N GLU A 94 -15.89 8.23 9.24
CA GLU A 94 -16.75 8.47 10.40
C GLU A 94 -18.23 8.49 10.00
N LEU A 95 -18.58 9.21 8.92
CA LEU A 95 -19.94 9.24 8.38
C LEU A 95 -20.42 7.85 7.96
N HIS A 96 -19.55 7.06 7.30
CA HIS A 96 -19.87 5.70 6.89
C HIS A 96 -20.22 4.79 8.08
N ARG A 97 -19.55 4.97 9.23
CA ARG A 97 -19.85 4.21 10.47
C ARG A 97 -21.25 4.52 11.01
N CYS A 98 -21.78 5.71 10.75
CA CYS A 98 -23.14 6.10 11.16
C CYS A 98 -24.24 5.44 10.31
N GLY A 99 -23.89 4.82 9.17
CA GLY A 99 -24.82 4.12 8.30
C GLY A 99 -25.67 5.04 7.42
N MET A 100 -26.73 4.47 6.83
CA MET A 100 -27.62 5.23 5.94
C MET A 100 -28.57 6.12 6.73
N TYR A 101 -28.59 7.41 6.39
CA TYR A 101 -29.55 8.36 6.96
C TYR A 101 -30.99 7.92 6.72
N ARG A 102 -31.83 8.05 7.75
CA ARG A 102 -33.28 7.87 7.69
C ARG A 102 -33.94 9.08 8.32
N ASN A 103 -34.95 9.62 7.64
CA ASN A 103 -35.74 10.71 8.18
C ASN A 103 -36.87 10.14 9.07
N PHE A 104 -36.87 10.54 10.35
CA PHE A 104 -37.94 10.25 11.31
C PHE A 104 -38.59 11.53 11.87
N SER A 105 -38.42 12.65 11.17
CA SER A 105 -39.00 13.93 11.59
C SER A 105 -40.46 14.05 11.16
N LEU A 106 -41.26 14.78 11.95
CA LEU A 106 -42.61 15.18 11.56
C LEU A 106 -42.57 16.45 10.72
N ASN A 107 -43.48 16.58 9.76
CA ASN A 107 -43.69 17.83 9.04
C ASN A 107 -44.35 18.83 9.99
N THR A 108 -43.62 19.88 10.37
CA THR A 108 -44.10 20.96 11.24
C THR A 108 -44.28 22.28 10.49
N HIS A 109 -44.17 22.24 9.16
CA HIS A 109 -44.39 23.43 8.36
C HIS A 109 -45.85 23.85 8.46
N MET A 110 -46.09 25.12 8.80
CA MET A 110 -47.41 25.72 8.71
C MET A 110 -47.71 26.02 7.25
N ASP A 111 -48.87 25.59 6.76
CA ASP A 111 -49.30 25.89 5.40
C ASP A 111 -49.33 27.41 5.20
N ARG A 112 -48.56 27.89 4.23
CA ARG A 112 -48.58 29.30 3.84
C ARG A 112 -49.72 29.50 2.86
N SER A 113 -50.67 30.34 3.22
CA SER A 113 -51.63 30.90 2.26
C SER A 113 -50.86 31.78 1.28
N PHE A 114 -50.77 31.35 0.02
CA PHE A 114 -50.30 32.24 -1.05
C PHE A 114 -51.38 33.32 -1.26
N TYR A 115 -51.05 34.55 -0.85
CA TYR A 115 -51.76 35.76 -1.19
C TYR A 115 -50.75 36.79 -1.69
#